data_AF-A0A0D3H020-F1
#
_entry.id   AF-A0A0D3H020-F1
#
_cell.length_a   1.000
_cell.length_b   1.000
_cell.length_c   1.000
_cell.angle_alpha   90.00
_cell.angle_beta   90.00
_cell.angle_gamma   90.00
#
_symmetry.space_group_name_H-M   'P 1'
#
loop_
_entity.id
_entity.type
_entity.pdbx_description
1 polymer ?
#
loop_
_entity_poly.entity_id
_entity_poly.type
_entity_poly.pdbx_seq_one_letter_code
_entity_poly.pdbx_strand_id
1 'polypeptide(L)'
;MTNLFPDTPATISFHPAHRPGHKLKLVRTGGQKFKCDGCMEHGDGPRYRCERETCNFDLHTCCALAPATREHRLFPGCTFVLLPEPPPPTAAGERRICDACGEGVHARGLVYHCSGRGDGGLGLDLHPTCASLPARFAVGGGRVFELRKEASRRCAECGEMSSPRR
;
A
#
# COMPACT_ATOMS: atom_id res chain seq x y z
N MET A 1 12.79 -5.22 -9.72
CA MET A 1 11.77 -5.50 -8.69
C MET A 1 11.38 -6.96 -8.86
N THR A 2 11.74 -7.82 -7.91
CA THR A 2 11.25 -9.21 -7.89
C THR A 2 9.73 -9.21 -7.80
N ASN A 3 9.06 -10.11 -8.54
CA ASN A 3 7.60 -10.24 -8.56
C ASN A 3 7.09 -10.51 -7.14
N LEU A 4 6.63 -9.46 -6.44
CA LEU A 4 5.91 -9.59 -5.17
C LEU A 4 4.60 -10.40 -5.33
N PHE A 5 4.19 -10.64 -6.59
CA PHE A 5 2.97 -11.34 -6.98
C PHE A 5 3.32 -12.35 -8.10
N PRO A 6 3.69 -13.60 -7.76
CA PRO A 6 4.12 -14.60 -8.75
C PRO A 6 3.00 -14.97 -9.74
N ASP A 7 1.74 -14.90 -9.34
CA ASP A 7 0.56 -15.24 -10.15
C ASP A 7 -0.30 -14.02 -10.50
N THR A 8 0.34 -12.95 -11.00
CA THR A 8 -0.38 -11.74 -11.41
C THR A 8 -1.16 -12.02 -12.72
N PRO A 9 -2.51 -12.01 -12.73
CA PRO A 9 -3.27 -12.27 -13.95
C PRO A 9 -3.01 -11.19 -14.99
N ALA A 10 -2.93 -11.57 -16.27
CA ALA A 10 -2.67 -10.62 -17.35
C ALA A 10 -3.78 -9.55 -17.48
N THR A 11 -5.02 -9.90 -17.10
CA THR A 11 -6.18 -9.02 -17.17
C THR A 11 -7.12 -9.30 -16.00
N ILE A 12 -7.74 -8.26 -15.45
CA ILE A 12 -8.86 -8.34 -14.51
C ILE A 12 -10.11 -7.70 -15.12
N SER A 13 -11.26 -8.36 -14.97
CA SER A 13 -12.52 -7.96 -15.61
C SER A 13 -13.33 -6.94 -14.82
N PHE A 14 -13.05 -6.81 -13.52
CA PHE A 14 -13.76 -5.94 -12.60
C PHE A 14 -12.84 -5.50 -11.48
N HIS A 15 -12.97 -4.24 -11.05
CA HIS A 15 -12.37 -3.73 -9.84
C HIS A 15 -13.35 -2.74 -9.18
N PRO A 16 -13.60 -2.80 -7.85
CA PRO A 16 -14.60 -1.95 -7.20
C PRO A 16 -14.37 -0.45 -7.35
N ALA A 17 -13.10 -0.01 -7.37
CA ALA A 17 -12.75 1.40 -7.58
C ALA A 17 -12.81 1.85 -9.05
N HIS A 18 -13.28 0.98 -9.96
CA HIS A 18 -13.32 1.24 -11.39
C HIS A 18 -14.72 1.02 -11.97
N ARG A 19 -15.01 1.67 -13.10
CA ARG A 19 -16.30 1.56 -13.78
C ARG A 19 -16.57 0.11 -14.24
N PRO A 20 -17.81 -0.41 -14.10
CA PRO A 20 -18.20 -1.72 -14.62
C PRO A 20 -17.99 -1.85 -16.14
N GLY A 21 -17.70 -3.07 -16.60
CA GLY A 21 -17.54 -3.38 -18.03
C GLY A 21 -16.20 -2.93 -18.65
N HIS A 22 -15.32 -2.30 -17.87
CA HIS A 22 -13.95 -2.01 -18.28
C HIS A 22 -13.00 -3.03 -17.67
N LYS A 23 -12.16 -3.62 -18.53
CA LYS A 23 -11.11 -4.53 -18.11
C LYS A 23 -9.82 -3.74 -17.86
N LEU A 24 -9.04 -4.19 -16.88
CA LEU A 24 -7.70 -3.66 -16.62
C LEU A 24 -6.67 -4.71 -17.03
N LYS A 25 -5.68 -4.30 -17.81
CA LYS A 25 -4.59 -5.14 -18.30
C LYS A 25 -3.29 -4.80 -17.59
N LEU A 26 -2.53 -5.84 -17.23
CA LEU A 26 -1.19 -5.68 -16.71
C LEU A 26 -0.26 -5.14 -17.81
N VAL A 27 0.33 -3.98 -17.58
CA VAL A 27 1.28 -3.34 -18.49
C VAL A 27 2.62 -3.11 -17.80
N ARG A 28 3.71 -3.21 -18.55
CA ARG A 28 5.07 -2.92 -18.11
C ARG A 28 5.53 -1.63 -18.78
N THR A 29 5.74 -0.58 -18.01
CA THR A 29 6.03 0.77 -18.54
C THR A 29 7.49 1.18 -18.40
N GLY A 30 8.42 0.22 -18.29
CA GLY A 30 9.87 0.50 -18.26
C GLY A 30 10.32 1.41 -17.11
N GLY A 31 9.56 1.46 -16.00
CA GLY A 31 9.88 2.34 -14.85
C GLY A 31 9.28 3.74 -14.93
N GLN A 32 8.40 4.03 -15.90
CA GLN A 32 7.64 5.27 -15.92
C GLN A 32 6.86 5.42 -14.60
N LYS A 33 6.92 6.61 -14.00
CA LYS A 33 6.13 6.94 -12.80
C LYS A 33 4.66 7.10 -13.15
N PHE A 34 3.79 6.90 -12.16
CA PHE A 34 2.36 7.17 -12.28
C PHE A 34 1.71 7.37 -10.92
N LYS A 35 0.50 7.90 -10.95
CA LYS A 35 -0.39 7.96 -9.80
C LYS A 35 -1.40 6.82 -9.90
N CYS A 36 -1.55 6.05 -8.85
CA CYS A 36 -2.59 5.03 -8.76
C CYS A 36 -3.94 5.69 -8.46
N ASP A 37 -4.96 5.40 -9.26
CA ASP A 37 -6.32 5.94 -9.08
C ASP A 37 -7.08 5.27 -7.92
N GLY A 38 -6.54 4.19 -7.37
CA GLY A 38 -7.09 3.52 -6.19
C GLY A 38 -6.60 4.15 -4.89
N CYS A 39 -5.31 4.01 -4.58
CA CYS A 39 -4.75 4.52 -3.32
C CYS A 39 -4.29 5.98 -3.38
N MET A 40 -4.30 6.60 -4.57
CA MET A 40 -3.84 7.97 -4.81
C MET A 40 -2.33 8.21 -4.61
N GLU A 41 -1.57 7.15 -4.33
CA GLU A 41 -0.11 7.21 -4.18
C GLU A 41 0.62 7.09 -5.52
N HIS A 42 1.81 7.68 -5.55
CA HIS A 42 2.72 7.51 -6.69
C HIS A 42 3.37 6.13 -6.66
N GLY A 43 3.65 5.58 -7.83
CA GLY A 43 4.49 4.40 -7.95
C GLY A 43 5.20 4.33 -9.29
N ASP A 44 5.96 3.27 -9.45
CA ASP A 44 6.67 2.92 -10.68
C ASP A 44 6.51 1.41 -10.95
N GLY A 45 7.03 0.97 -12.10
CA GLY A 45 6.99 -0.44 -12.48
C GLY A 45 5.65 -0.91 -13.08
N PRO A 46 5.39 -2.23 -13.05
CA PRO A 46 4.18 -2.81 -13.61
C PRO A 46 2.91 -2.29 -12.94
N ARG A 47 1.85 -2.12 -13.72
CA ARG A 47 0.56 -1.60 -13.25
C ARG A 47 -0.57 -2.23 -14.04
N TYR A 48 -1.78 -2.18 -13.48
CA TYR A 48 -3.00 -2.46 -14.23
C TYR A 48 -3.51 -1.17 -14.83
N ARG A 49 -3.62 -1.14 -16.16
CA ARG A 49 -4.17 -0.01 -16.91
C ARG A 49 -5.46 -0.41 -17.59
N CYS A 50 -6.45 0.47 -17.61
CA CYS A 50 -7.67 0.21 -18.37
C CYS A 50 -7.37 0.01 -19.86
N GLU A 51 -7.98 -1.01 -20.47
CA GLU A 51 -7.77 -1.30 -21.90
C GLU A 51 -8.42 -0.27 -22.82
N ARG A 52 -9.34 0.56 -22.30
CA ARG A 52 -9.95 1.64 -23.09
C ARG A 52 -9.03 2.86 -23.09
N GLU A 53 -8.55 3.24 -24.26
CA GLU A 53 -7.60 4.36 -24.43
C GLU A 53 -8.13 5.72 -23.92
N THR A 54 -9.44 5.94 -23.98
CA THR A 54 -10.08 7.16 -23.45
C THR A 54 -10.23 7.15 -21.93
N CYS A 55 -9.88 6.03 -21.28
CA CYS A 55 -10.00 5.82 -19.84
C CYS A 55 -8.61 5.65 -19.24
N ASN A 56 -7.96 6.76 -18.89
CA ASN A 56 -6.63 6.80 -18.29
C ASN A 56 -6.67 6.38 -16.81
N PHE A 57 -7.07 5.14 -16.53
CA PHE A 57 -7.14 4.60 -15.18
C PHE A 57 -6.02 3.58 -14.95
N ASP A 58 -5.28 3.78 -13.87
CA ASP A 58 -4.10 3.02 -13.49
C ASP A 58 -4.16 2.59 -12.01
N LEU A 59 -3.84 1.32 -11.76
CA LEU A 59 -3.67 0.79 -10.40
C LEU A 59 -2.29 0.17 -10.25
N HIS A 60 -1.67 0.33 -9.07
CA HIS A 60 -0.60 -0.59 -8.67
C HIS A 60 -1.10 -2.04 -8.73
N THR A 61 -0.20 -2.97 -9.02
CA THR A 61 -0.54 -4.42 -9.01
C THR A 61 -1.14 -4.86 -7.69
N CYS A 62 -0.58 -4.38 -6.57
CA CYS A 62 -1.10 -4.66 -5.23
C CYS A 62 -2.47 -4.05 -4.96
N CYS A 63 -2.79 -2.89 -5.55
CA CYS A 63 -4.09 -2.23 -5.39
C CYS A 63 -5.16 -2.95 -6.20
N ALA A 64 -4.82 -3.38 -7.42
CA ALA A 64 -5.74 -4.13 -8.30
C ALA A 64 -6.09 -5.53 -7.77
N LEU A 65 -5.15 -6.15 -7.04
CA LEU A 65 -5.28 -7.50 -6.50
C LEU A 65 -5.42 -7.52 -4.98
N ALA A 66 -5.75 -6.38 -4.37
CA ALA A 66 -5.82 -6.25 -2.93
C ALA A 66 -6.90 -7.18 -2.36
N PRO A 67 -6.57 -8.13 -1.46
CA PRO A 67 -7.58 -8.91 -0.78
C PRO A 67 -8.46 -8.02 0.11
N ALA A 68 -9.72 -8.40 0.32
CA ALA A 68 -10.65 -7.65 1.17
C ALA A 68 -10.13 -7.49 2.60
N THR A 69 -9.40 -8.49 3.11
CA THR A 69 -8.75 -8.45 4.42
C THR A 69 -7.30 -8.86 4.33
N ARG A 70 -6.49 -8.40 5.28
CA ARG A 70 -5.07 -8.70 5.34
C ARG A 70 -4.53 -8.67 6.77
N GLU A 71 -3.63 -9.60 7.06
CA GLU A 71 -2.80 -9.55 8.26
C GLU A 71 -1.41 -9.05 7.89
N HIS A 72 -0.76 -8.34 8.82
CA HIS A 72 0.57 -7.78 8.59
C HIS A 72 1.48 -8.07 9.78
N ARG A 73 2.68 -8.61 9.51
CA ARG A 73 3.60 -9.11 10.54
C ARG A 73 4.00 -8.07 11.58
N LEU A 74 4.08 -6.80 11.18
CA LEU A 74 4.43 -5.70 12.10
C LEU A 74 3.30 -5.37 13.10
N PHE A 75 2.08 -5.83 12.81
CA PHE A 75 0.87 -5.56 13.61
C PHE A 75 0.18 -6.88 13.96
N PRO A 76 0.84 -7.73 14.78
CA PRO A 76 0.29 -9.04 15.13
C PRO A 76 -1.08 -8.89 15.81
N GLY A 77 -2.03 -9.72 15.37
CA GLY A 77 -3.41 -9.68 15.82
C GLY A 77 -4.27 -8.59 15.16
N CYS A 78 -3.75 -7.76 14.26
CA CYS A 78 -4.58 -6.85 13.49
C CYS A 78 -5.03 -7.53 12.19
N THR A 79 -6.35 -7.67 12.02
CA THR A 79 -6.94 -7.94 10.71
C THR A 79 -7.34 -6.60 10.10
N PHE A 80 -6.60 -6.19 9.07
CA PHE A 80 -6.92 -4.98 8.33
C PHE A 80 -7.98 -5.28 7.28
N VAL A 81 -8.97 -4.40 7.16
CA VAL A 81 -10.01 -4.43 6.13
C VAL A 81 -9.67 -3.38 5.09
N LEU A 82 -9.72 -3.74 3.81
CA LEU A 82 -9.56 -2.80 2.72
C LEU A 82 -10.80 -1.91 2.61
N LEU A 83 -10.60 -0.60 2.76
CA LEU A 83 -11.65 0.40 2.63
C LEU A 83 -11.40 1.26 1.38
N PRO A 84 -12.48 1.76 0.74
CA PRO A 84 -12.37 2.66 -0.40
C PRO A 84 -11.73 4.01 -0.03
N GLU A 85 -11.97 4.48 1.19
CA GLU A 85 -11.41 5.69 1.78
C GLU A 85 -11.17 5.45 3.28
N PRO A 86 -10.19 6.14 3.90
CA PRO A 86 -9.96 6.02 5.33
C PRO A 86 -11.14 6.51 6.16
N PRO A 87 -11.36 5.94 7.36
CA PRO A 87 -12.35 6.47 8.29
C PRO A 87 -11.99 7.90 8.68
N PRO A 88 -12.99 8.73 9.04
CA PRO A 88 -12.76 10.09 9.50
C PRO A 88 -11.71 10.12 10.62
N PRO A 89 -10.84 11.14 10.65
CA PRO A 89 -9.96 11.39 11.78
C PRO A 89 -10.78 11.60 13.05
N THR A 90 -10.19 11.27 14.20
CA THR A 90 -10.83 11.44 15.51
C THR A 90 -10.93 12.89 15.96
N ALA A 91 -10.02 13.76 15.49
CA ALA A 91 -10.11 15.19 15.71
C ALA A 91 -10.09 16.00 14.40
N ALA A 92 -10.72 17.18 14.44
CA ALA A 92 -10.75 18.08 13.30
C ALA A 92 -9.34 18.57 12.93
N GLY A 93 -8.95 18.40 11.67
CA GLY A 93 -7.64 18.82 11.15
C GLY A 93 -6.53 17.76 11.25
N GLU A 94 -6.79 16.62 11.88
CA GLU A 94 -5.87 15.48 11.84
C GLU A 94 -5.88 14.79 10.47
N ARG A 95 -4.73 14.26 10.08
CA ARG A 95 -4.59 13.40 8.89
C ARG A 95 -4.23 12.00 9.36
N ARG A 96 -4.89 11.00 8.78
CA ARG A 96 -4.49 9.61 8.94
C ARG A 96 -3.09 9.42 8.36
N ILE A 97 -2.28 8.63 9.05
CA ILE A 97 -0.94 8.22 8.61
C ILE A 97 -0.92 6.71 8.43
N CYS A 98 0.01 6.22 7.64
CA CYS A 98 0.28 4.81 7.53
C CYS A 98 1.19 4.40 8.70
N ASP A 99 0.73 3.51 9.57
CA ASP A 99 1.47 3.06 10.75
C ASP A 99 2.76 2.30 10.42
N ALA A 100 2.93 1.84 9.18
CA ALA A 100 4.14 1.15 8.74
C ALA A 100 5.26 2.08 8.26
N CYS A 101 4.94 3.19 7.58
CA CYS A 101 5.95 4.08 7.00
C CYS A 101 5.95 5.48 7.64
N GLY A 102 4.89 5.86 8.36
CA GLY A 102 4.73 7.16 9.00
C GLY A 102 4.30 8.29 8.06
N GLU A 103 4.10 7.99 6.76
CA GLU A 103 3.62 8.96 5.78
C GLU A 103 2.09 9.06 5.77
N GLY A 104 1.56 10.18 5.27
CA GLY A 104 0.11 10.40 5.21
C GLY A 104 -0.63 9.38 4.34
N VAL A 105 -1.83 8.99 4.76
CA VAL A 105 -2.79 8.27 3.91
C VAL A 105 -3.69 9.28 3.20
N HIS A 106 -3.88 9.12 1.90
CA HIS A 106 -4.76 10.02 1.15
C HIS A 106 -6.23 9.87 1.61
N ALA A 107 -6.89 10.98 1.93
CA ALA A 107 -8.26 10.99 2.47
C ALA A 107 -9.34 10.38 1.55
N ARG A 108 -8.99 10.10 0.31
CA ARG A 108 -9.85 9.53 -0.73
C ARG A 108 -9.25 8.29 -1.42
N GLY A 109 -8.22 7.73 -0.82
CA GLY A 109 -7.48 6.60 -1.37
C GLY A 109 -7.82 5.31 -0.65
N LEU A 110 -7.72 4.20 -1.37
CA LEU A 110 -7.73 2.85 -0.80
C LEU A 110 -6.77 2.75 0.37
N VAL A 111 -7.25 2.19 1.48
CA VAL A 111 -6.47 2.00 2.71
C VAL A 111 -6.86 0.69 3.37
N TYR A 112 -5.89 0.05 4.04
CA TYR A 112 -6.15 -1.05 4.96
C TYR A 112 -6.34 -0.49 6.36
N HIS A 113 -7.50 -0.68 6.96
CA HIS A 113 -7.84 -0.17 8.29
C HIS A 113 -8.10 -1.30 9.29
N CYS A 114 -7.58 -1.18 10.52
CA CYS A 114 -7.87 -2.08 11.63
C CYS A 114 -8.39 -1.29 12.84
N SER A 115 -9.64 -1.52 13.24
CA SER A 115 -10.36 -0.70 14.24
C SER A 115 -10.08 -1.03 15.71
N GLY A 116 -9.24 -2.03 16.03
CA GLY A 116 -9.30 -2.68 17.35
C GLY A 116 -8.00 -2.79 18.18
N ARG A 117 -6.90 -2.10 17.82
CA ARG A 117 -5.57 -2.42 18.37
C ARG A 117 -4.56 -1.27 18.49
N GLY A 118 -4.85 -0.04 18.05
CA GLY A 118 -3.89 1.07 18.21
C GLY A 118 -3.71 1.46 19.67
N ASP A 119 -2.56 2.04 20.00
CA ASP A 119 -2.30 2.56 21.33
C ASP A 119 -3.33 3.66 21.66
N GLY A 120 -4.22 3.38 22.61
CA GLY A 120 -5.31 4.30 22.97
C GLY A 120 -6.62 4.12 22.21
N GLY A 121 -6.81 3.04 21.43
CA GLY A 121 -8.09 2.71 20.79
C GLY A 121 -8.35 3.43 19.46
N LEU A 122 -7.34 4.12 18.93
CA LEU A 122 -7.35 4.64 17.56
C LEU A 122 -7.08 3.48 16.59
N GLY A 123 -7.88 3.35 15.53
CA GLY A 123 -7.66 2.29 14.54
C GLY A 123 -6.40 2.55 13.71
N LEU A 124 -5.68 1.50 13.35
CA LEU A 124 -4.44 1.54 12.56
C LEU A 124 -4.73 1.57 11.06
N ASP A 125 -3.92 2.28 10.29
CA ASP A 125 -4.04 2.41 8.85
C ASP A 125 -2.74 2.00 8.13
N LEU A 126 -2.88 1.34 6.99
CA LEU A 126 -1.77 0.99 6.11
C LEU A 126 -2.10 1.34 4.66
N HIS A 127 -1.13 1.90 3.95
CA HIS A 127 -1.21 1.93 2.48
C HIS A 127 -1.29 0.49 1.94
N PRO A 128 -2.05 0.24 0.85
CA PRO A 128 -2.08 -1.07 0.21
C PRO A 128 -0.71 -1.60 -0.20
N THR A 129 0.20 -0.69 -0.61
CA THR A 129 1.60 -1.00 -0.94
C THR A 129 2.38 -1.44 0.31
N CYS A 130 2.31 -0.68 1.41
CA CYS A 130 2.97 -1.02 2.68
C CYS A 130 2.45 -2.35 3.25
N ALA A 131 1.13 -2.56 3.26
CA ALA A 131 0.54 -3.82 3.65
C ALA A 131 0.97 -4.98 2.73
N SER A 132 1.36 -4.67 1.48
CA SER A 132 1.80 -5.64 0.49
C SER A 132 3.25 -6.06 0.55
N LEU A 133 4.08 -5.35 1.31
CA LEU A 133 5.48 -5.69 1.43
C LEU A 133 5.67 -6.98 2.23
N PRO A 134 6.43 -7.95 1.72
CA PRO A 134 6.77 -9.15 2.49
C PRO A 134 7.77 -8.79 3.58
N ALA A 135 7.82 -9.61 4.63
CA ALA A 135 8.70 -9.38 5.76
C ALA A 135 10.19 -9.29 5.38
N ARG A 136 10.59 -9.97 4.31
CA ARG A 136 11.93 -9.90 3.75
C ARG A 136 11.83 -9.72 2.24
N PHE A 137 12.53 -8.73 1.70
CA PHE A 137 12.56 -8.48 0.26
C PHE A 137 13.95 -8.01 -0.18
N ALA A 138 14.29 -8.26 -1.43
CA ALA A 138 15.52 -7.76 -2.03
C ALA A 138 15.22 -6.49 -2.85
N VAL A 139 16.07 -5.48 -2.69
CA VAL A 139 16.10 -4.31 -3.58
C VAL A 139 17.34 -4.46 -4.49
N GLY A 140 17.32 -3.86 -5.68
CA GLY A 140 18.37 -4.00 -6.68
C GLY A 140 19.80 -3.94 -6.10
N GLY A 141 20.68 -4.84 -6.55
CA GLY A 141 22.04 -4.99 -6.02
C GLY A 141 22.22 -6.03 -4.91
N GLY A 142 21.31 -6.99 -4.78
CA GLY A 142 21.48 -8.19 -3.93
C GLY A 142 21.30 -7.97 -2.43
N ARG A 143 21.00 -6.74 -1.99
CA ARG A 143 20.74 -6.43 -0.58
C ARG A 143 19.34 -6.87 -0.20
N VAL A 144 19.25 -7.67 0.88
CA VAL A 144 18.00 -8.13 1.48
C VAL A 144 17.65 -7.24 2.66
N PHE A 145 16.45 -6.71 2.65
CA PHE A 145 15.86 -5.90 3.70
C PHE A 145 14.86 -6.72 4.49
N GLU A 146 14.79 -6.49 5.79
CA GLU A 146 13.81 -7.10 6.68
C GLU A 146 12.99 -5.99 7.35
N LEU A 147 11.67 -6.09 7.23
CA LEU A 147 10.74 -5.19 7.91
C LEU A 147 10.74 -5.49 9.41
N ARG A 148 10.93 -4.43 10.20
CA ARG A 148 10.91 -4.47 11.66
C ARG A 148 10.15 -3.26 12.17
N LYS A 149 9.51 -3.41 13.34
CA LYS A 149 8.80 -2.33 14.01
C LYS A 149 9.79 -1.29 14.54
N GLU A 150 10.85 -1.77 15.19
CA GLU A 150 11.99 -0.93 15.58
C GLU A 150 13.23 -1.26 14.72
N ALA A 151 13.99 -0.21 14.40
CA ALA A 151 15.28 -0.36 13.74
C ALA A 151 16.25 -1.10 14.66
N SER A 152 16.85 -2.19 14.17
CA SER A 152 17.85 -2.95 14.94
C SER A 152 19.19 -2.22 15.13
N ARG A 153 19.42 -1.15 14.34
CA ARG A 153 20.65 -0.37 14.29
C ARG A 153 20.32 1.08 13.98
N ARG A 154 21.24 1.98 14.34
CA ARG A 154 21.21 3.37 13.89
C ARG A 154 21.23 3.44 12.36
N CYS A 155 20.52 4.40 11.81
CA CYS A 155 20.59 4.72 10.39
C CYS A 155 22.04 5.03 10.01
N ALA A 156 22.57 4.39 8.97
CA ALA A 156 23.95 4.60 8.54
C ALA A 156 24.17 6.00 7.93
N GLU A 157 23.10 6.65 7.46
CA GLU A 157 23.15 7.97 6.82
C GLU A 157 23.00 9.11 7.84
N CYS A 158 22.00 9.05 8.73
CA CYS A 158 21.74 10.13 9.70
C CYS A 158 22.17 9.82 11.14
N GLY A 159 22.58 8.59 11.45
CA GLY A 159 23.03 8.19 12.79
C GLY A 159 21.91 8.01 13.83
N GLU A 160 20.66 8.28 13.49
CA GLU A 160 19.55 8.20 14.45
C GLU A 160 18.95 6.78 14.54
N MET A 161 18.43 6.40 15.71
CA MET A 161 17.56 5.23 15.86
C MET A 161 16.11 5.64 15.60
N SER A 162 15.27 4.71 15.14
CA SER A 162 13.83 4.96 15.07
C SER A 162 13.30 5.22 16.48
N SER A 163 12.99 6.46 16.82
CA SER A 163 12.27 6.77 18.06
C SER A 163 10.85 6.19 17.96
N PRO A 164 10.34 5.50 19.00
CA PRO A 164 8.91 5.24 19.08
C PRO A 164 8.20 6.61 19.05
N ARG A 165 7.28 6.79 18.10
CA ARG A 165 6.50 8.04 18.05
C ARG A 165 5.64 8.09 19.32
N ARG A 166 5.70 9.24 19.99
CA ARG A 166 4.96 9.61 21.21
C ARG A 166 3.49 9.82 20.92
#